data_AF-A0A183ICT1-F1
#
_entry.id   AF-A0A183ICT1-F1
#
_cell.length_a   1.000
_cell.length_b   1.000
_cell.length_c   1.000
_cell.angle_alpha   90.00
_cell.angle_beta   90.00
_cell.angle_gamma   90.00
#
_symmetry.space_group_name_H-M   'P 1'
#
loop_
_entity.id
_entity.type
_entity.pdbx_description
1 polymer ?
#
loop_
_entity_poly.entity_id
_entity_poly.type
_entity_poly.pdbx_seq_one_letter_code
_entity_poly.pdbx_strand_id
1 'polypeptide(L)'
;MRWLRFLKSEPSYSERLRRIEVELVNTEHSLKSILYDKKRFFGYTCIVTGFTFTCIAIYAYFSLLPPKLGDLCLWLMVVAFCMTFFYLMKVMFSWYFSQRVEWYQLHLETLKQERIDLLQEVREKETYHVAKDLIDRFDPEGTTTSALAAGAATDLNDCDSTTGGFIRSTSRYPSFVTPDSLLTGLKQQRSVVDKIVDFFLNDGPNNRYALICSVCCGHNGTVPKDQIAATAFRCCYCFAFNPAPKVADQNSESLDVRLFQDCGTQTDLEDTEGIDS
;
A
#
# COMPACT_ATOMS: atom_id res chain seq x y z
N MET A 1 40.68 3.56 34.61
CA MET A 1 39.64 2.62 34.12
C MET A 1 39.69 2.48 32.58
N ARG A 2 40.78 1.93 32.02
CA ARG A 2 40.99 1.75 30.56
C ARG A 2 40.90 0.27 30.14
N TRP A 3 41.06 -0.65 31.09
CA TRP A 3 41.09 -2.10 30.88
C TRP A 3 39.70 -2.76 30.69
N LEU A 4 38.62 -2.14 31.19
CA LEU A 4 37.26 -2.66 31.02
C LEU A 4 36.71 -2.54 29.59
N ARG A 5 37.37 -1.77 28.72
CA ARG A 5 37.01 -1.71 27.29
C ARG A 5 37.54 -2.90 26.49
N PHE A 6 38.55 -3.62 27.00
CA PHE A 6 39.18 -4.74 26.29
C PHE A 6 38.44 -6.08 26.45
N LEU A 7 37.53 -6.18 27.43
CA LEU A 7 36.76 -7.41 27.69
C LEU A 7 35.35 -7.39 27.09
N LYS A 8 35.03 -6.38 26.26
CA LYS A 8 33.75 -6.37 25.56
C LYS A 8 33.82 -7.40 24.44
N SER A 9 33.15 -8.54 24.64
CA SER A 9 32.95 -9.55 23.61
C SER A 9 32.40 -8.89 22.34
N GLU A 10 32.87 -9.33 21.18
CA GLU A 10 32.31 -8.91 19.89
C GLU A 10 30.79 -9.05 19.94
N PRO A 11 30.02 -8.03 19.51
CA PRO A 11 28.57 -8.14 19.50
C PRO A 11 28.16 -9.30 18.58
N SER A 12 27.28 -10.17 19.07
CA SER A 12 26.71 -11.25 18.26
C SER A 12 26.12 -10.69 16.97
N TYR A 13 26.24 -11.43 15.86
CA TYR A 13 25.64 -11.07 14.56
C TYR A 13 24.17 -10.66 14.69
N SER A 14 23.41 -11.34 15.57
CA SER A 14 22.02 -11.01 15.89
C SER A 14 21.82 -9.58 16.42
N GLU A 15 22.74 -9.09 17.26
CA GLU A 15 22.68 -7.74 17.84
C GLU A 15 23.08 -6.68 16.81
N ARG A 16 24.03 -7.00 15.91
CA ARG A 16 24.39 -6.14 14.77
C ARG A 16 23.22 -6.00 13.80
N LEU A 17 22.57 -7.11 13.42
CA LEU A 17 21.36 -7.10 12.58
C LEU A 17 20.22 -6.30 13.21
N ARG A 18 19.97 -6.48 14.52
CA ARG A 18 18.97 -5.68 15.26
C ARG A 18 19.28 -4.19 15.22
N ARG A 19 20.55 -3.79 15.39
CA ARG A 19 20.97 -2.39 15.33
C ARG A 19 20.67 -1.78 13.95
N ILE A 20 21.05 -2.48 12.88
CA ILE A 20 20.81 -2.01 11.50
C ILE A 20 19.31 -1.86 11.25
N GLU A 21 18.48 -2.81 11.68
CA GLU A 21 17.03 -2.74 11.51
C GLU A 21 16.41 -1.51 12.21
N VAL A 22 16.85 -1.22 13.45
CA VAL A 22 16.42 -0.02 14.19
C VAL A 22 16.86 1.26 13.47
N GLU A 23 18.11 1.31 12.99
CA GLU A 23 18.63 2.46 12.24
C GLU A 23 17.91 2.65 10.89
N LEU A 24 17.54 1.56 10.22
CA LEU A 24 16.78 1.56 8.98
C LEU A 24 15.37 2.14 9.20
N VAL A 25 14.62 1.63 10.18
CA VAL A 25 13.29 2.15 10.55
C VAL A 25 13.34 3.63 10.95
N ASN A 26 14.32 4.03 11.75
CA ASN A 26 14.49 5.42 12.16
C ASN A 26 14.82 6.34 10.97
N THR A 27 15.64 5.88 10.05
CA THR A 27 16.03 6.63 8.83
C THR A 27 14.85 6.76 7.88
N GLU A 28 14.09 5.68 7.65
CA GLU A 28 12.85 5.73 6.84
C GLU A 28 11.82 6.69 7.42
N HIS A 29 11.62 6.64 8.74
CA HIS A 29 10.71 7.55 9.42
C HIS A 29 11.17 9.01 9.26
N SER A 30 12.48 9.26 9.39
CA SER A 30 13.08 10.58 9.18
C SER A 30 12.95 11.07 7.74
N LEU A 31 13.09 10.18 6.75
CA LEU A 31 12.86 10.50 5.35
C LEU A 31 11.38 10.90 5.12
N LYS A 32 10.44 10.11 5.65
CA LYS A 32 9.00 10.37 5.53
C LYS A 32 8.60 11.72 6.14
N SER A 33 9.14 12.07 7.31
CA SER A 33 8.86 13.38 7.94
C SER A 33 9.42 14.54 7.11
N ILE A 34 10.65 14.44 6.58
CA ILE A 34 11.25 15.47 5.71
C ILE A 34 10.46 15.62 4.40
N LEU A 35 9.99 14.52 3.80
CA LEU A 35 9.17 14.55 2.59
C LEU A 35 7.79 15.20 2.84
N TYR A 36 7.19 14.94 3.99
CA TYR A 36 5.95 15.61 4.40
C TYR A 36 6.15 17.11 4.57
N ASP A 37 7.22 17.51 5.27
CA ASP A 37 7.56 18.91 5.45
C ASP A 37 7.82 19.60 4.12
N LYS A 38 8.56 18.97 3.19
CA LYS A 38 8.78 19.50 1.82
C LYS A 38 7.46 19.84 1.12
N LYS A 39 6.44 18.96 1.20
CA LYS A 39 5.13 19.21 0.59
C LYS A 39 4.40 20.39 1.25
N ARG A 40 4.42 20.45 2.58
CA ARG A 40 3.80 21.53 3.37
C ARG A 40 4.46 22.88 3.08
N PHE A 41 5.79 22.92 3.03
CA PHE A 41 6.56 24.12 2.71
C PHE A 41 6.29 24.63 1.30
N PHE A 42 6.20 23.74 0.31
CA PHE A 42 5.90 24.13 -1.06
C PHE A 42 4.50 24.77 -1.15
N GLY A 43 3.50 24.16 -0.50
CA GLY A 43 2.15 24.71 -0.41
C GLY A 43 2.11 26.08 0.26
N TYR A 44 2.74 26.22 1.44
CA TYR A 44 2.81 27.49 2.16
C TYR A 44 3.51 28.58 1.34
N THR A 45 4.64 28.26 0.72
CA THR A 45 5.38 29.20 -0.13
C THR A 45 4.52 29.69 -1.29
N CYS A 46 3.82 28.79 -1.98
CA CYS A 46 2.92 29.15 -3.07
C CYS A 46 1.77 30.06 -2.60
N ILE A 47 1.11 29.72 -1.48
CA ILE A 47 0.00 30.52 -0.93
C ILE A 47 0.48 31.93 -0.56
N VAL A 48 1.59 32.04 0.18
CA VAL A 48 2.14 33.33 0.59
C VAL A 48 2.54 34.17 -0.62
N THR A 49 3.21 33.59 -1.62
CA THR A 49 3.56 34.34 -2.84
C THR A 49 2.32 34.80 -3.61
N GLY A 50 1.31 33.94 -3.78
CA GLY A 50 0.06 34.34 -4.44
C GLY A 50 -0.63 35.50 -3.71
N PHE A 51 -0.73 35.42 -2.39
CA PHE A 51 -1.34 36.47 -1.57
C PHE A 51 -0.59 37.79 -1.68
N THR A 52 0.74 37.80 -1.56
CA THR A 52 1.54 39.03 -1.65
C THR A 52 1.38 39.71 -3.01
N PHE A 53 1.37 38.94 -4.11
CA PHE A 53 1.09 39.48 -5.44
C PHE A 53 -0.31 40.10 -5.56
N THR A 54 -1.33 39.44 -5.02
CA THR A 54 -2.69 40.00 -5.04
C THR A 54 -2.79 41.30 -4.24
N CYS A 55 -2.16 41.38 -3.06
CA CYS A 55 -2.13 42.60 -2.26
C CYS A 55 -1.40 43.74 -2.97
N ILE A 56 -0.26 43.46 -3.61
CA ILE A 56 0.49 44.44 -4.39
C ILE A 56 -0.36 44.93 -5.58
N ALA A 57 -1.04 44.03 -6.29
CA ALA A 57 -1.90 44.39 -7.42
C ALA A 57 -3.11 45.25 -7.00
N ILE A 58 -3.75 44.91 -5.86
CA ILE A 58 -4.84 45.69 -5.28
C ILE A 58 -4.34 47.07 -4.85
N TYR A 59 -3.20 47.14 -4.16
CA TYR A 59 -2.59 48.41 -3.76
C TYR A 59 -2.23 49.26 -4.98
N ALA A 60 -1.62 48.65 -6.01
CA ALA A 60 -1.31 49.31 -7.27
C ALA A 60 -2.57 49.84 -7.94
N TYR A 61 -3.66 49.07 -7.97
CA TYR A 61 -4.95 49.48 -8.51
C TYR A 61 -5.53 50.72 -7.79
N PHE A 62 -5.46 50.76 -6.46
CA PHE A 62 -5.89 51.92 -5.68
C PHE A 62 -4.96 53.14 -5.79
N SER A 63 -3.66 52.91 -6.04
CA SER A 63 -2.67 53.97 -6.28
C SER A 63 -2.52 54.37 -7.75
N LEU A 64 -3.25 53.72 -8.66
CA LEU A 64 -3.32 54.01 -10.11
C LEU A 64 -4.27 55.17 -10.45
N LEU A 65 -4.75 55.92 -9.47
CA LEU A 65 -5.22 57.30 -9.68
C LEU A 65 -4.02 58.26 -9.59
N PRO A 66 -3.96 59.25 -10.50
CA PRO A 66 -2.87 59.52 -11.43
C PRO A 66 -1.45 59.46 -10.81
N PRO A 67 -0.61 58.47 -11.20
CA PRO A 67 0.74 58.33 -10.67
C PRO A 67 1.76 59.26 -11.38
N LYS A 68 2.77 59.74 -10.63
CA LYS A 68 3.97 60.36 -11.21
C LYS A 68 4.94 59.28 -11.67
N LEU A 69 5.67 59.51 -12.78
CA LEU A 69 6.62 58.57 -13.39
C LEU A 69 7.72 58.08 -12.40
N GLY A 70 8.14 58.93 -11.46
CA GLY A 70 9.15 58.58 -10.46
C GLY A 70 8.67 57.54 -9.44
N ASP A 71 7.42 57.65 -8.98
CA ASP A 71 6.84 56.72 -8.01
C ASP A 71 6.63 55.33 -8.63
N LEU A 72 6.27 55.29 -9.92
CA LEU A 72 6.16 54.04 -10.69
C LEU A 72 7.51 53.31 -10.79
N CYS A 73 8.60 54.03 -11.07
CA CYS A 73 9.93 53.43 -11.18
C CYS A 73 10.40 52.82 -9.85
N LEU A 74 10.19 53.53 -8.74
CA LEU A 74 10.53 53.03 -7.41
C LEU A 74 9.70 51.79 -7.04
N TRP A 75 8.40 51.79 -7.32
CA TRP A 75 7.54 50.62 -7.09
C TRP A 75 7.93 49.41 -7.93
N LEU A 76 8.28 49.60 -9.20
CA LEU A 76 8.77 48.50 -10.05
C LEU A 76 10.08 47.91 -9.53
N MET A 77 10.99 48.74 -9.04
CA MET A 77 12.23 48.28 -8.40
C MET A 77 11.96 47.49 -7.12
N VAL A 78 11.02 47.95 -6.28
CA VAL A 78 10.63 47.25 -5.04
C VAL A 78 9.95 45.91 -5.34
N VAL A 79 9.01 45.88 -6.29
CA VAL A 79 8.34 44.63 -6.70
C VAL A 79 9.33 43.66 -7.33
N ALA A 80 10.21 44.13 -8.22
CA ALA A 80 11.25 43.29 -8.82
C ALA A 80 12.23 42.74 -7.76
N PHE A 81 12.61 43.56 -6.78
CA PHE A 81 13.43 43.11 -5.65
C PHE A 81 12.71 42.03 -4.82
N CYS A 82 11.44 42.23 -4.47
CA CYS A 82 10.66 41.23 -3.76
C CYS A 82 10.57 39.92 -4.56
N MET A 83 10.36 39.98 -5.87
CA MET A 83 10.20 38.77 -6.68
C MET A 83 11.48 38.01 -6.94
N THR A 84 12.58 38.71 -7.12
CA THR A 84 13.90 38.08 -7.16
C THR A 84 14.23 37.44 -5.81
N PHE A 85 13.96 38.10 -4.68
CA PHE A 85 14.15 37.52 -3.35
C PHE A 85 13.31 36.26 -3.11
N PHE A 86 11.99 36.28 -3.38
CA PHE A 86 11.14 35.11 -3.22
C PHE A 86 11.54 33.95 -4.13
N TYR A 87 11.95 34.25 -5.37
CA TYR A 87 12.47 33.24 -6.28
C TYR A 87 13.76 32.61 -5.75
N LEU A 88 14.72 33.42 -5.30
CA LEU A 88 15.98 32.93 -4.72
C LEU A 88 15.71 32.08 -3.48
N MET A 89 14.81 32.51 -2.59
CA MET A 89 14.42 31.74 -1.42
C MET A 89 13.81 30.39 -1.83
N LYS A 90 12.90 30.37 -2.81
CA LYS A 90 12.34 29.11 -3.32
C LYS A 90 13.42 28.17 -3.86
N VAL A 91 14.36 28.69 -4.65
CA VAL A 91 15.46 27.90 -5.22
C VAL A 91 16.38 27.37 -4.12
N MET A 92 16.80 28.23 -3.19
CA MET A 92 17.65 27.86 -2.07
C MET A 92 17.01 26.81 -1.17
N PHE A 93 15.73 26.98 -0.82
CA PHE A 93 15.00 25.97 -0.04
C PHE A 93 14.79 24.67 -0.81
N SER A 94 14.41 24.74 -2.09
CA SER A 94 14.24 23.55 -2.92
C SER A 94 15.54 22.76 -3.02
N TRP A 95 16.66 23.44 -3.23
CA TRP A 95 17.99 22.84 -3.26
C TRP A 95 18.36 22.25 -1.89
N TYR A 96 18.21 23.02 -0.80
CA TYR A 96 18.49 22.57 0.56
C TYR A 96 17.74 21.28 0.91
N PHE A 97 16.42 21.24 0.66
CA PHE A 97 15.62 20.06 0.95
C PHE A 97 15.93 18.90 0.01
N SER A 98 16.25 19.16 -1.26
CA SER A 98 16.58 18.10 -2.21
C SER A 98 17.91 17.43 -1.86
N GLN A 99 18.91 18.23 -1.50
CA GLN A 99 20.19 17.72 -1.00
C GLN A 99 20.02 16.93 0.30
N ARG A 100 19.21 17.44 1.22
CA ARG A 100 18.91 16.73 2.46
C ARG A 100 18.27 15.37 2.18
N VAL A 101 17.23 15.32 1.35
CA VAL A 101 16.53 14.06 0.99
C VAL A 101 17.47 13.06 0.33
N GLU A 102 18.30 13.50 -0.61
CA GLU A 102 19.25 12.66 -1.34
C GLU A 102 20.26 12.02 -0.39
N TRP A 103 20.80 12.78 0.56
CA TRP A 103 21.72 12.26 1.58
C TRP A 103 21.08 11.15 2.44
N TYR A 104 19.83 11.33 2.87
CA TYR A 104 19.11 10.29 3.65
C TYR A 104 18.79 9.06 2.81
N GLN A 105 18.46 9.23 1.52
CA GLN A 105 18.23 8.10 0.62
C GLN A 105 19.51 7.29 0.43
N LEU A 106 20.64 7.95 0.16
CA LEU A 106 21.93 7.27 0.03
C LEU A 106 22.29 6.54 1.33
N HIS A 107 22.08 7.17 2.48
CA HIS A 107 22.33 6.52 3.77
C HIS A 107 21.44 5.28 4.01
N LEU A 108 20.16 5.36 3.64
CA LEU A 108 19.25 4.22 3.70
C LEU A 108 19.76 3.04 2.85
N GLU A 109 20.19 3.32 1.62
CA GLU A 109 20.75 2.29 0.73
C GLU A 109 22.04 1.69 1.31
N THR A 110 22.90 2.49 1.95
CA THR A 110 24.09 1.95 2.64
C THR A 110 23.73 1.00 3.79
N LEU A 111 22.71 1.33 4.59
CA LEU A 111 22.26 0.47 5.70
C LEU A 111 21.64 -0.84 5.18
N LYS A 112 20.86 -0.77 4.09
CA LYS A 112 20.33 -1.97 3.43
C LYS A 112 21.44 -2.86 2.90
N GLN A 113 22.46 -2.27 2.28
CA GLN A 113 23.60 -3.02 1.78
C GLN A 113 24.38 -3.69 2.92
N GLU A 114 24.62 -2.97 4.02
CA GLU A 114 25.29 -3.54 5.20
C GLU A 114 24.52 -4.73 5.79
N ARG A 115 23.18 -4.67 5.80
CA ARG A 115 22.33 -5.82 6.19
C ARG A 115 22.55 -7.02 5.28
N ILE A 116 22.57 -6.83 3.95
CA ILE A 116 22.76 -7.92 2.98
C ILE A 116 24.14 -8.55 3.15
N ASP A 117 25.19 -7.72 3.23
CA ASP A 117 26.56 -8.18 3.39
C ASP A 117 26.74 -8.96 4.71
N LEU A 118 26.08 -8.52 5.78
CA LEU A 118 26.10 -9.19 7.08
C LEU A 118 25.37 -10.54 7.07
N LEU A 119 24.24 -10.64 6.36
CA LEU A 119 23.53 -11.91 6.17
C LEU A 119 24.35 -12.89 5.33
N GLN A 120 25.09 -12.41 4.34
CA GLN A 120 26.04 -13.23 3.58
C GLN A 120 27.17 -13.73 4.48
N GLU A 121 27.74 -12.88 5.33
CA GLU A 121 28.77 -13.27 6.30
C GLU A 121 28.27 -14.37 7.26
N VAL A 122 27.02 -14.26 7.73
CA VAL A 122 26.39 -15.29 8.57
C VAL A 122 26.26 -16.62 7.83
N ARG A 123 25.88 -16.61 6.53
CA ARG A 123 25.81 -17.82 5.72
C ARG A 123 27.16 -18.53 5.57
N GLU A 124 28.26 -17.77 5.52
CA GLU A 124 29.61 -18.30 5.34
C GLU A 124 30.26 -18.77 6.64
N LYS A 125 30.02 -18.09 7.77
CA LYS A 125 30.75 -18.31 9.03
C LYS A 125 29.98 -19.07 10.10
N GLU A 126 28.65 -19.01 10.12
CA GLU A 126 27.84 -19.66 11.15
C GLU A 126 27.43 -21.07 10.75
N THR A 127 27.14 -21.91 11.75
CA THR A 127 26.63 -23.27 11.51
C THR A 127 25.28 -23.22 10.78
N TYR A 128 24.98 -24.22 9.94
CA TYR A 128 23.76 -24.26 9.12
C TYR A 128 22.48 -23.92 9.89
N HIS A 129 22.30 -24.49 11.08
CA HIS A 129 21.09 -24.26 11.89
C HIS A 129 21.00 -22.83 12.44
N VAL A 130 22.12 -22.26 12.88
CA VAL A 130 22.18 -20.88 13.36
C VAL A 130 22.00 -19.92 12.20
N ALA A 131 22.72 -20.12 11.10
CA ALA A 131 22.58 -19.31 9.89
C ALA A 131 21.14 -19.31 9.36
N LYS A 132 20.48 -20.48 9.34
CA LYS A 132 19.08 -20.62 8.92
C LYS A 132 18.11 -19.86 9.84
N ASP A 133 18.26 -19.98 11.15
CA ASP A 133 17.41 -19.24 12.12
C ASP A 133 17.55 -17.72 11.97
N LEU A 134 18.78 -17.24 11.77
CA LEU A 134 19.03 -15.82 11.51
C LEU A 134 18.44 -15.34 10.17
N ILE A 135 18.58 -16.12 9.10
CA ILE A 135 18.02 -15.76 7.78
C ILE A 135 16.49 -15.73 7.83
N ASP A 136 15.83 -16.75 8.38
CA ASP A 136 14.36 -16.78 8.48
C ASP A 136 13.81 -15.60 9.30
N ARG A 137 14.59 -15.13 10.29
CA ARG A 137 14.18 -14.02 11.17
C ARG A 137 14.39 -12.63 10.58
N PHE A 138 15.44 -12.46 9.78
CA PHE A 138 15.87 -11.15 9.27
C PHE A 138 15.78 -11.02 7.74
N ASP A 139 15.38 -12.04 6.99
CA ASP A 139 15.07 -11.97 5.55
C ASP A 139 13.85 -12.83 5.17
N PRO A 140 12.65 -12.51 5.70
CA PRO A 140 11.44 -13.24 5.35
C PRO A 140 11.05 -13.05 3.87
N GLU A 141 11.44 -11.93 3.23
CA GLU A 141 11.10 -11.65 1.84
C GLU A 141 11.92 -12.48 0.85
N GLY A 142 13.21 -12.76 1.11
CA GLY A 142 14.04 -13.62 0.26
C GLY A 142 13.57 -15.08 0.21
N THR A 143 13.15 -15.64 1.34
CA THR A 143 12.58 -17.00 1.41
C THR A 143 11.20 -17.06 0.72
N THR A 144 10.39 -16.01 0.90
CA THR A 144 9.03 -15.93 0.34
C THR A 144 9.05 -15.67 -1.17
N THR A 145 9.92 -14.80 -1.68
CA THR A 145 10.09 -14.59 -3.14
C THR A 145 10.65 -15.83 -3.83
N SER A 146 11.55 -16.57 -3.19
CA SER A 146 12.04 -17.86 -3.72
C SER A 146 10.94 -18.92 -3.73
N ALA A 147 10.08 -18.97 -2.70
CA ALA A 147 8.94 -19.88 -2.63
C ALA A 147 7.80 -19.50 -3.59
N LEU A 148 7.49 -18.21 -3.75
CA LEU A 148 6.50 -17.72 -4.73
C LEU A 148 7.00 -17.90 -6.18
N ALA A 149 8.30 -17.70 -6.44
CA ALA A 149 8.88 -17.96 -7.74
C ALA A 149 8.89 -19.46 -8.09
N ALA A 150 9.08 -20.34 -7.10
CA ALA A 150 8.98 -21.78 -7.30
C ALA A 150 7.54 -22.27 -7.48
N GLY A 151 6.57 -21.69 -6.75
CA GLY A 151 5.14 -22.03 -6.86
C GLY A 151 4.49 -21.58 -8.18
N ALA A 152 4.97 -20.48 -8.78
CA ALA A 152 4.43 -19.98 -10.04
C ALA A 152 4.77 -20.85 -11.26
N ALA A 153 5.71 -21.79 -11.15
CA ALA A 153 6.15 -22.65 -12.25
C ALA A 153 5.46 -24.03 -12.31
N THR A 154 4.56 -24.37 -11.37
CA THR A 154 4.03 -25.74 -11.27
C THR A 154 2.51 -25.90 -11.52
N ASP A 155 1.71 -24.82 -11.52
CA ASP A 155 0.25 -24.92 -11.66
C ASP A 155 -0.24 -24.62 -13.09
N LEU A 156 0.04 -25.52 -14.03
CA LEU A 156 -0.72 -25.63 -15.30
C LEU A 156 -0.87 -27.09 -15.77
N ASN A 157 -0.97 -28.06 -14.86
CA ASN A 157 -1.42 -29.41 -15.21
C ASN A 157 -1.88 -30.17 -13.95
N ASP A 158 -3.15 -30.02 -13.59
CA ASP A 158 -3.97 -31.17 -13.19
C ASP A 158 -5.41 -30.74 -12.95
N CYS A 159 -6.26 -31.05 -13.93
CA CYS A 159 -7.67 -31.28 -13.68
C CYS A 159 -7.94 -32.75 -13.98
N ASP A 160 -7.90 -33.59 -12.94
CA ASP A 160 -8.62 -34.86 -12.99
C ASP A 160 -9.41 -35.08 -11.72
N SER A 161 -10.53 -35.75 -11.96
CA SER A 161 -11.69 -35.89 -11.13
C SER A 161 -11.50 -36.99 -10.08
N THR A 162 -12.43 -37.02 -9.13
CA THR A 162 -13.00 -38.21 -8.47
C THR A 162 -12.81 -38.29 -6.95
N THR A 163 -13.96 -38.17 -6.28
CA THR A 163 -14.39 -38.79 -5.00
C THR A 163 -13.75 -38.40 -3.66
N GLY A 164 -14.62 -37.84 -2.80
CA GLY A 164 -15.04 -38.52 -1.57
C GLY A 164 -14.21 -38.27 -0.32
N GLY A 165 -14.61 -37.31 0.51
CA GLY A 165 -14.02 -37.09 1.83
C GLY A 165 -14.81 -36.10 2.69
N PHE A 166 -15.80 -36.63 3.39
CA PHE A 166 -16.64 -35.97 4.39
C PHE A 166 -15.82 -35.49 5.59
N ILE A 167 -15.79 -34.18 5.87
CA ILE A 167 -15.62 -33.67 7.24
C ILE A 167 -16.80 -32.77 7.59
N ARG A 168 -17.71 -33.34 8.37
CA ARG A 168 -18.69 -32.65 9.18
C ARG A 168 -17.96 -31.96 10.33
N SER A 169 -17.83 -30.65 10.29
CA SER A 169 -17.53 -29.86 11.49
C SER A 169 -18.69 -28.94 11.80
N THR A 170 -19.52 -29.44 12.72
CA THR A 170 -20.44 -28.64 13.52
C THR A 170 -19.62 -27.71 14.41
N SER A 171 -19.66 -26.41 14.18
CA SER A 171 -19.65 -25.42 15.27
C SER A 171 -19.89 -24.01 14.73
N ARG A 172 -21.09 -23.50 15.03
CA ARG A 172 -21.32 -22.20 15.67
C ARG A 172 -20.14 -21.22 15.56
N TYR A 173 -20.34 -20.21 14.72
CA TYR A 173 -19.51 -19.01 14.60
C TYR A 173 -18.86 -18.62 15.93
N PRO A 174 -17.52 -18.67 16.04
CA PRO A 174 -16.84 -17.81 16.96
C PRO A 174 -16.92 -16.39 16.38
N SER A 175 -17.49 -15.51 17.18
CA SER A 175 -17.48 -14.05 17.09
C SER A 175 -16.43 -13.50 16.13
N PHE A 176 -16.90 -12.82 15.07
CA PHE A 176 -16.28 -11.67 14.42
C PHE A 176 -14.75 -11.53 14.64
N VAL A 177 -13.98 -12.48 14.13
CA VAL A 177 -12.61 -12.21 13.71
C VAL A 177 -12.74 -12.01 12.22
N THR A 178 -12.98 -10.77 11.79
CA THR A 178 -12.61 -10.40 10.44
C THR A 178 -11.14 -10.80 10.29
N PRO A 179 -10.72 -11.52 9.25
CA PRO A 179 -9.34 -11.42 8.81
C PRO A 179 -9.17 -10.04 8.18
N ASP A 180 -9.35 -8.97 8.97
CA ASP A 180 -9.02 -7.59 8.62
C ASP A 180 -7.52 -7.41 8.40
N SER A 181 -6.73 -8.47 8.61
CA SER A 181 -5.27 -8.47 8.56
C SER A 181 -4.66 -9.19 7.35
N LEU A 182 -5.41 -9.94 6.53
CA LEU A 182 -4.85 -10.59 5.33
C LEU A 182 -5.38 -10.02 4.00
N LEU A 183 -6.40 -9.14 4.05
CA LEU A 183 -6.89 -8.41 2.88
C LEU A 183 -6.84 -6.88 3.05
N THR A 184 -5.95 -6.38 3.93
CA THR A 184 -5.47 -4.99 3.87
C THR A 184 -4.32 -4.83 2.85
N GLY A 185 -4.24 -5.73 1.87
CA GLY A 185 -3.43 -5.52 0.67
C GLY A 185 -3.96 -4.28 -0.05
N LEU A 186 -3.22 -3.18 0.06
CA LEU A 186 -3.46 -1.86 -0.55
C LEU A 186 -4.41 -0.89 0.20
N LYS A 187 -4.34 -0.81 1.53
CA LYS A 187 -4.48 0.51 2.18
C LYS A 187 -3.15 1.30 2.18
N GLN A 188 -2.29 0.99 1.21
CA GLN A 188 -1.24 1.87 0.75
C GLN A 188 -1.91 3.17 0.27
N GLN A 189 -1.36 4.32 0.64
CA GLN A 189 -1.78 5.63 0.11
C GLN A 189 -1.76 5.58 -1.43
N ARG A 190 -2.91 5.28 -2.06
CA ARG A 190 -3.01 5.17 -3.52
C ARG A 190 -2.60 6.50 -4.15
N SER A 191 -1.64 6.43 -5.06
CA SER A 191 -1.13 7.60 -5.77
C SER A 191 -2.22 8.17 -6.68
N VAL A 192 -2.10 9.45 -7.04
CA VAL A 192 -2.99 10.08 -8.04
C VAL A 192 -2.89 9.35 -9.38
N VAL A 193 -1.74 8.76 -9.69
CA VAL A 193 -1.52 7.95 -10.89
C VAL A 193 -2.41 6.72 -10.89
N ASP A 194 -2.49 5.98 -9.78
CA ASP A 194 -3.35 4.79 -9.65
C ASP A 194 -4.82 5.15 -9.92
N LYS A 195 -5.29 6.30 -9.43
CA LYS A 195 -6.66 6.78 -9.66
C LYS A 195 -6.93 7.15 -11.12
N ILE A 196 -5.93 7.68 -11.81
CA ILE A 196 -6.04 8.02 -13.24
C ILE A 196 -6.06 6.74 -14.09
N VAL A 197 -5.20 5.77 -13.77
CA VAL A 197 -5.18 4.46 -14.42
C VAL A 197 -6.50 3.74 -14.21
N ASP A 198 -7.01 3.69 -12.97
CA ASP A 198 -8.31 3.13 -12.61
C ASP A 198 -9.46 3.82 -13.39
N PHE A 199 -9.36 5.14 -13.62
CA PHE A 199 -10.35 5.89 -14.39
C PHE A 199 -10.32 5.54 -15.88
N PHE A 200 -9.13 5.40 -16.48
CA PHE A 200 -8.99 5.02 -17.88
C PHE A 200 -9.36 3.56 -18.14
N LEU A 201 -9.04 2.67 -17.20
CA LEU A 201 -9.35 1.24 -17.28
C LEU A 201 -10.73 0.88 -16.73
N ASN A 202 -11.46 1.86 -16.19
CA ASN A 202 -12.75 1.67 -15.49
C ASN A 202 -12.68 0.61 -14.37
N ASP A 203 -11.52 0.49 -13.73
CA ASP A 203 -11.15 -0.62 -12.83
C ASP A 203 -11.18 -0.26 -11.34
N GLY A 204 -11.68 0.95 -11.03
CA GLY A 204 -11.72 1.51 -9.69
C GLY A 204 -12.57 0.70 -8.68
N PRO A 205 -12.43 0.98 -7.38
CA PRO A 205 -13.08 0.22 -6.29
C PRO A 205 -14.61 0.18 -6.38
N ASN A 206 -15.23 1.12 -7.10
CA ASN A 206 -16.68 1.19 -7.29
C ASN A 206 -17.21 0.30 -8.43
N ASN A 207 -16.34 -0.25 -9.29
CA ASN A 207 -16.72 -1.08 -10.43
C ASN A 207 -16.44 -2.58 -10.21
N ARG A 208 -16.44 -3.02 -8.95
CA ARG A 208 -16.21 -4.41 -8.57
C ARG A 208 -17.24 -4.85 -7.53
N TYR A 209 -17.61 -6.13 -7.55
CA TYR A 209 -18.42 -6.79 -6.52
C TYR A 209 -17.55 -7.74 -5.70
N ALA A 210 -17.87 -7.87 -4.41
CA ALA A 210 -17.21 -8.83 -3.53
C ALA A 210 -17.74 -10.26 -3.78
N LEU A 211 -16.85 -11.24 -3.85
CA LEU A 211 -17.19 -12.66 -3.96
C LEU A 211 -17.36 -13.24 -2.56
N ILE A 212 -18.60 -13.29 -2.07
CA ILE A 212 -18.94 -13.80 -0.74
C ILE A 212 -19.49 -15.21 -0.85
N CYS A 213 -18.96 -16.15 -0.06
CA CYS A 213 -19.43 -17.53 -0.04
C CYS A 213 -20.84 -17.65 0.56
N SER A 214 -21.77 -18.36 -0.08
CA SER A 214 -23.14 -18.57 0.45
C SER A 214 -23.18 -19.48 1.70
N VAL A 215 -22.19 -20.38 1.82
CA VAL A 215 -22.13 -21.39 2.91
C VAL A 215 -21.42 -20.86 4.15
N CYS A 216 -20.23 -20.26 3.97
CA CYS A 216 -19.40 -19.81 5.10
C CYS A 216 -19.34 -18.29 5.27
N CYS A 217 -19.97 -17.51 4.38
CA CYS A 217 -19.90 -16.04 4.33
C CYS A 217 -18.46 -15.47 4.21
N GLY A 218 -17.47 -16.28 3.84
CA GLY A 218 -16.09 -15.83 3.63
C GLY A 218 -15.94 -14.97 2.37
N HIS A 219 -15.08 -13.94 2.43
CA HIS A 219 -14.76 -13.06 1.29
C HIS A 219 -13.59 -13.64 0.47
N ASN A 220 -13.85 -14.00 -0.79
CA ASN A 220 -12.91 -14.71 -1.66
C ASN A 220 -12.24 -13.79 -2.70
N GLY A 221 -12.41 -12.48 -2.59
CA GLY A 221 -11.86 -11.50 -3.52
C GLY A 221 -12.94 -10.62 -4.15
N THR A 222 -12.60 -9.97 -5.26
CA THR A 222 -13.51 -9.07 -5.98
C THR A 222 -13.52 -9.40 -7.48
N VAL A 223 -14.67 -9.20 -8.12
CA VAL A 223 -14.86 -9.41 -9.56
C VAL A 223 -15.42 -8.13 -10.21
N PRO A 224 -15.03 -7.79 -11.44
CA PRO A 224 -15.63 -6.70 -12.20
C PRO A 224 -17.16 -6.87 -12.39
N LYS A 225 -17.89 -5.76 -12.47
CA LYS A 225 -19.37 -5.79 -12.58
C LYS A 225 -19.88 -6.45 -13.87
N ASP A 226 -19.10 -6.39 -14.94
CA ASP A 226 -19.40 -7.00 -16.24
C ASP A 226 -19.29 -8.54 -16.22
N GLN A 227 -18.48 -9.08 -15.30
CA GLN A 227 -18.17 -10.52 -15.25
C GLN A 227 -18.95 -11.28 -14.18
N ILE A 228 -19.59 -10.59 -13.24
CA ILE A 228 -20.29 -11.23 -12.12
C ILE A 228 -21.34 -12.25 -12.58
N ALA A 229 -22.07 -11.97 -13.66
CA ALA A 229 -23.12 -12.83 -14.20
C ALA A 229 -22.61 -14.19 -14.70
N ALA A 230 -21.33 -14.27 -15.08
CA ALA A 230 -20.69 -15.48 -15.58
C ALA A 230 -19.74 -16.11 -14.54
N THR A 231 -19.52 -15.45 -13.40
CA THR A 231 -18.52 -15.87 -12.43
C THR A 231 -19.11 -16.85 -11.43
N ALA A 232 -18.83 -18.13 -11.62
CA ALA A 232 -18.92 -19.14 -10.58
C ALA A 232 -17.55 -19.30 -9.93
N PHE A 233 -17.50 -19.57 -8.63
CA PHE A 233 -16.23 -19.74 -7.91
C PHE A 233 -16.32 -20.82 -6.83
N ARG A 234 -15.17 -21.37 -6.45
CA ARG A 234 -15.05 -22.29 -5.32
C ARG A 234 -14.46 -21.54 -4.14
N CYS A 235 -15.09 -21.65 -2.97
CA CYS A 235 -14.62 -20.92 -1.80
C CYS A 235 -13.25 -21.44 -1.32
N CYS A 236 -12.29 -20.55 -1.08
CA CYS A 236 -10.96 -20.90 -0.57
C CYS A 236 -10.95 -21.31 0.92
N TYR A 237 -12.05 -21.08 1.64
CA TYR A 237 -12.18 -21.41 3.07
C TYR A 237 -12.92 -22.73 3.31
N CYS A 238 -14.11 -22.88 2.70
CA CYS A 238 -14.97 -24.06 2.92
C CYS A 238 -15.09 -24.96 1.69
N PHE A 239 -14.46 -24.59 0.57
CA PHE A 239 -14.47 -25.36 -0.68
C PHE A 239 -15.85 -25.60 -1.31
N ALA A 240 -16.91 -24.95 -0.78
CA ALA A 240 -18.22 -24.95 -1.40
C ALA A 240 -18.18 -24.29 -2.78
N PHE A 241 -18.89 -24.87 -3.74
CA PHE A 241 -19.06 -24.28 -5.06
C PHE A 241 -20.20 -23.26 -5.02
N ASN A 242 -19.89 -22.03 -5.42
CA ASN A 242 -20.84 -20.94 -5.55
C ASN A 242 -21.12 -20.73 -7.05
N PRO A 243 -22.33 -21.08 -7.54
CA PRO A 243 -22.69 -20.90 -8.94
C PRO A 243 -22.83 -19.42 -9.30
N ALA A 244 -22.71 -19.12 -10.59
CA ALA A 244 -22.90 -17.75 -11.08
C ALA A 244 -24.34 -17.27 -10.81
N PRO A 245 -24.55 -16.02 -10.37
CA PRO A 245 -25.88 -15.49 -10.11
C PRO A 245 -26.77 -15.58 -11.35
N LYS A 246 -27.97 -16.15 -11.19
CA LYS A 246 -28.98 -16.18 -12.26
C LYS A 246 -29.51 -14.75 -12.44
N VAL A 247 -29.01 -14.05 -13.46
CA VAL A 247 -29.47 -12.69 -13.77
C VAL A 247 -30.89 -12.76 -14.32
N ALA A 248 -31.87 -12.46 -13.47
CA ALA A 248 -33.19 -12.02 -13.93
C ALA A 248 -33.08 -10.51 -14.12
N ASP A 249 -33.39 -10.03 -15.31
CA ASP A 249 -33.26 -8.64 -15.73
C ASP A 249 -33.67 -7.60 -14.67
N GLN A 250 -32.92 -6.49 -14.65
CA GLN A 250 -33.23 -5.14 -14.15
C GLN A 250 -32.51 -4.63 -12.88
N ASN A 251 -31.74 -3.56 -13.12
CA ASN A 251 -31.02 -2.65 -12.20
C ASN A 251 -29.92 -3.23 -11.31
N SER A 252 -28.71 -2.67 -11.47
CA SER A 252 -27.50 -2.98 -10.69
C SER A 252 -27.64 -2.79 -9.17
N GLU A 253 -28.56 -1.93 -8.72
CA GLU A 253 -28.88 -1.73 -7.30
C GLU A 253 -29.61 -2.92 -6.65
N SER A 254 -30.36 -3.71 -7.44
CA SER A 254 -31.11 -4.85 -6.91
C SER A 254 -30.23 -6.09 -6.66
N LEU A 255 -29.08 -6.16 -7.32
CA LEU A 255 -28.10 -7.24 -7.18
C LEU A 255 -27.36 -7.20 -5.84
N ASP A 256 -27.01 -5.99 -5.38
CA ASP A 256 -26.31 -5.76 -4.11
C ASP A 256 -27.14 -6.25 -2.91
N VAL A 257 -28.47 -6.10 -2.98
CA VAL A 257 -29.39 -6.56 -1.91
C VAL A 257 -29.53 -8.08 -1.90
N ARG A 258 -29.58 -8.74 -3.06
CA ARG A 258 -29.74 -10.20 -3.16
C ARG A 258 -28.48 -10.96 -2.74
N LEU A 259 -27.29 -10.46 -3.07
CA LEU A 259 -26.01 -11.10 -2.71
C LEU A 259 -25.74 -11.13 -1.19
N PHE A 260 -26.34 -10.21 -0.42
CA PHE A 260 -26.26 -10.22 1.04
C PHE A 260 -27.36 -11.04 1.72
N GLN A 261 -28.51 -11.23 1.08
CA GLN A 261 -29.69 -11.87 1.68
C GLN A 261 -29.58 -13.41 1.77
N ASP A 262 -28.77 -14.04 0.90
CA ASP A 262 -28.75 -15.50 0.73
C ASP A 262 -27.68 -16.25 1.56
N CYS A 263 -26.94 -15.58 2.47
CA CYS A 263 -26.00 -16.29 3.35
C CYS A 263 -26.77 -17.06 4.45
N GLY A 264 -27.22 -18.28 4.14
CA GLY A 264 -27.80 -19.22 5.11
C GLY A 264 -29.12 -19.90 4.75
N THR A 265 -29.66 -19.74 3.53
CA THR A 265 -30.96 -20.34 3.14
C THR A 265 -30.90 -21.12 1.83
N GLN A 266 -30.05 -22.14 1.76
CA GLN A 266 -30.16 -23.16 0.72
C GLN A 266 -29.73 -24.53 1.26
N THR A 267 -30.49 -25.00 2.24
CA THR A 267 -30.75 -26.44 2.35
C THR A 267 -32.21 -26.63 1.95
N ASP A 268 -32.46 -27.66 1.15
CA ASP A 268 -33.76 -28.21 0.82
C ASP A 268 -34.47 -27.55 -0.37
N LEU A 269 -34.28 -28.13 -1.57
CA LEU A 269 -35.32 -28.44 -2.57
C LEU A 269 -34.66 -28.84 -3.90
N GLU A 270 -34.42 -30.15 -4.07
CA GLU A 270 -34.60 -30.91 -5.31
C GLU A 270 -34.09 -32.33 -5.06
N ASP A 271 -34.90 -33.14 -4.39
CA ASP A 271 -34.83 -34.61 -4.40
C ASP A 271 -36.15 -35.12 -3.84
N THR A 272 -37.19 -35.25 -4.69
CA THR A 272 -38.30 -36.22 -4.55
C THR A 272 -39.32 -35.98 -5.66
N GLU A 273 -39.10 -36.56 -6.84
CA GLU A 273 -40.20 -37.09 -7.66
C GLU A 273 -39.69 -38.32 -8.43
N GLY A 274 -40.32 -39.48 -8.21
CA GLY A 274 -40.28 -40.56 -9.20
C GLY A 274 -39.90 -41.97 -8.74
N ILE A 275 -40.48 -42.51 -7.66
CA ILE A 275 -40.76 -43.96 -7.58
C ILE A 275 -42.15 -44.13 -6.96
N ASP A 276 -43.16 -44.37 -7.81
CA ASP A 276 -44.28 -45.27 -7.52
C ASP A 276 -45.15 -45.44 -8.79
N SER A 277 -45.04 -46.61 -9.43
CA SER A 277 -46.09 -47.41 -10.09
C SER A 277 -45.47 -48.59 -10.82
#